data_AF-A0A1F8NFE8-F1
#
_entry.id   AF-A0A1F8NFE8-F1
#
_cell.length_a   1.000
_cell.length_b   1.000
_cell.length_c   1.000
_cell.angle_alpha   90.00
_cell.angle_beta   90.00
_cell.angle_gamma   90.00
#
_symmetry.space_group_name_H-M   'P 1'
#
loop_
_entity.id
_entity.type
_entity.pdbx_description
1 polymer ?
#
loop_
_entity_poly.entity_id
_entity_poly.type
_entity_poly.pdbx_seq_one_letter_code
_entity_poly.pdbx_strand_id
1 'polypeptide(L)' 'VGDKMQKTVVVAVESFKRHRLYRKAVRRMKRYKVHDAEDTCRVGDKVLIVETRPLSRSK' A
#
# COMPACT_ATOMS: atom_id res chain seq x y z
N VAL A 1 3.71 -7.86 -0.19
CA VAL A 1 4.00 -7.02 -1.37
C VAL A 1 4.10 -7.95 -2.56
N GLY A 2 3.61 -7.58 -3.74
CA GLY A 2 3.66 -8.46 -4.89
C GLY A 2 3.27 -7.77 -6.19
N ASP A 3 3.90 -8.23 -7.27
CA ASP A 3 3.84 -7.67 -8.63
C ASP A 3 3.37 -8.73 -9.65
N LYS A 4 2.38 -9.54 -9.25
CA LYS A 4 1.88 -10.65 -10.10
C LYS A 4 0.70 -10.21 -10.99
N MET A 5 0.25 -8.97 -10.87
CA MET A 5 -0.95 -8.46 -11.55
C MET A 5 -0.52 -7.45 -12.61
N GLN A 6 -1.10 -7.52 -13.81
CA GLN A 6 -0.80 -6.56 -14.88
C GLN A 6 -1.20 -5.13 -14.47
N LYS A 7 -0.32 -4.13 -14.68
CA LYS A 7 -0.57 -2.71 -14.39
C LYS A 7 -0.98 -2.41 -12.95
N THR A 8 -0.58 -3.29 -12.03
CA THR A 8 -1.08 -3.31 -10.66
C THR A 8 -0.07 -3.83 -9.66
N VAL A 9 0.29 -2.99 -8.70
CA VAL A 9 1.21 -3.39 -7.64
C VAL A 9 0.50 -3.41 -6.29
N VAL A 10 0.78 -4.44 -5.48
CA VAL A 10 0.28 -4.52 -4.10
C VAL A 10 1.34 -3.97 -3.14
N VAL A 11 1.11 -2.74 -2.67
CA VAL A 11 2.00 -2.03 -1.74
C VAL A 11 1.54 -2.26 -0.30
N ALA A 12 2.50 -2.42 0.61
CA ALA A 12 2.24 -2.48 2.05
C ALA A 12 2.68 -1.17 2.70
N VAL A 13 1.74 -0.48 3.36
CA VAL A 13 2.01 0.75 4.11
C VAL A 13 2.04 0.42 5.59
N GLU A 14 3.16 0.74 6.23
CA GLU A 14 3.31 0.65 7.68
C GLU A 14 2.87 1.97 8.34
N SER A 15 2.04 1.87 9.36
CA SER A 15 1.59 3.01 10.17
C SER A 15 1.66 2.66 11.66
N PHE A 16 1.97 3.63 12.50
CA PHE A 16 1.95 3.45 13.94
C PHE A 16 0.63 3.97 14.50
N LYS A 17 -0.09 3.13 15.25
CA LYS A 17 -1.29 3.53 15.99
C LYS A 17 -1.10 3.23 17.46
N ARG A 18 -1.42 4.19 18.33
CA ARG A 18 -1.37 3.97 19.78
C ARG A 18 -2.51 3.08 20.23
N HIS A 19 -2.23 2.11 21.10
CA HIS A 19 -3.27 1.32 21.75
C HIS A 19 -4.16 2.24 22.59
N ARG A 20 -5.49 2.08 22.51
CA ARG A 20 -6.44 3.04 23.10
C ARG A 20 -6.29 3.17 24.62
N LEU A 21 -6.10 2.05 25.31
CA LEU A 21 -5.97 2.01 26.77
C LEU A 21 -4.52 2.24 27.24
N TYR A 22 -3.56 1.57 26.60
CA TYR A 22 -2.18 1.47 27.08
C TYR A 22 -1.23 2.50 26.45
N ARG A 23 -1.69 3.26 25.46
CA ARG A 23 -0.92 4.27 24.70
C ARG A 23 0.39 3.79 24.05
N LYS A 24 0.72 2.49 24.15
CA LYS A 24 1.82 1.81 23.47
C LYS A 24 1.67 1.96 21.95
N ALA A 25 2.75 2.30 21.27
CA ALA A 25 2.77 2.35 19.80
C ALA A 25 2.70 0.91 19.25
N VAL A 26 1.64 0.62 18.50
CA VAL A 26 1.44 -0.66 17.82
C VAL A 26 1.57 -0.43 16.33
N ARG A 27 2.40 -1.25 15.68
CA ARG A 27 2.57 -1.21 14.22
C ARG A 27 1.36 -1.84 13.54
N ARG A 28 0.76 -1.14 12.58
CA ARG A 28 -0.31 -1.62 11.72
C ARG A 28 0.14 -1.58 10.27
N MET A 29 0.03 -2.72 9.60
CA MET A 29 0.30 -2.84 8.18
C MET A 29 -1.03 -2.88 7.42
N LYS A 30 -1.17 -2.04 6.40
CA LYS A 30 -2.30 -2.09 5.44
C LYS A 30 -1.77 -2.33 4.04
N ARG A 31 -2.52 -3.09 3.25
CA ARG A 31 -2.17 -3.40 1.85
C ARG A 31 -3.07 -2.60 0.93
N TYR A 32 -2.47 -1.92 -0.05
CA TYR A 32 -3.17 -1.13 -1.06
C TYR A 32 -2.84 -1.68 -2.45
N LYS A 33 -3.81 -1.62 -3.36
CA LYS A 33 -3.59 -1.93 -4.77
C LYS A 33 -3.40 -0.61 -5.50
N VAL A 34 -2.26 -0.45 -6.15
CA VAL A 34 -1.86 0.77 -6.84
C VAL A 34 -1.89 0.51 -8.34
N HIS A 35 -2.24 1.52 -9.13
CA HIS A 35 -2.12 1.45 -10.58
C HIS A 35 -0.76 2.00 -11.01
N ASP A 36 -0.03 1.20 -11.76
CA ASP A 36 1.18 1.59 -12.47
C ASP A 36 0.90 1.33 -13.96
N ALA A 37 1.16 2.30 -14.83
CA ALA A 37 0.88 2.18 -16.26
C ALA A 37 2.04 1.54 -17.03
N GLU A 38 3.26 1.69 -16.53
CA GLU A 38 4.50 1.29 -17.20
C GLU A 38 5.17 0.07 -16.55
N ASP A 39 4.54 -0.54 -15.54
CA ASP A 39 5.04 -1.70 -14.77
C ASP A 39 6.52 -1.50 -14.34
N THR A 40 6.85 -0.29 -13.90
CA THR A 40 8.22 0.12 -13.55
C THR A 40 8.59 -0.27 -12.12
N CYS A 41 7.59 -0.44 -11.25
CA CYS A 41 7.80 -0.70 -9.83
C CYS A 41 8.15 -2.17 -9.56
N ARG A 42 9.26 -2.44 -8.87
CA ARG A 42 9.67 -3.80 -8.48
C ARG A 42 9.47 -4.07 -6.99
N VAL A 43 9.50 -5.36 -6.64
CA VAL A 43 9.42 -5.79 -5.24
C VAL A 43 10.68 -5.36 -4.49
N GLY A 44 10.51 -4.48 -3.50
CA GLY A 44 11.61 -3.95 -2.67
C GLY A 44 11.78 -2.44 -2.79
N ASP A 45 11.17 -1.82 -3.80
CA ASP A 45 11.27 -0.39 -4.01
C ASP A 45 10.43 0.39 -2.98
N LYS A 46 10.96 1.56 -2.60
CA LYS A 46 10.22 2.53 -1.79
C LYS A 46 9.45 3.45 -2.73
N VAL A 47 8.13 3.35 -2.68
CA VAL A 47 7.23 4.11 -3.57
C VAL A 47 6.39 5.09 -2.77
N LEU A 48 6.10 6.25 -3.37
CA LEU A 48 5.11 7.21 -2.88
C LEU A 48 3.80 6.99 -3.64
N ILE A 49 2.70 6.90 -2.92
CA ILE A 49 1.37 6.65 -3.48
C ILE A 49 0.45 7.83 -3.16
N VAL A 50 -0.45 8.17 -4.07
CA VAL A 50 -1.42 9.26 -3.92
C VAL A 50 -2.83 8.70 -4.14
N GLU A 51 -3.81 9.23 -3.40
CA GLU A 51 -5.22 8.87 -3.60
C GLU A 51 -5.72 9.44 -4.94
N THR A 52 -6.41 8.61 -5.71
CA THR A 52 -6.99 8.99 -7.00
C THR A 52 -8.46 8.57 -7.05
N ARG A 53 -9.16 8.93 -8.13
CA ARG A 53 -10.51 8.42 -8.39
C ARG A 53 -10.50 6.88 -8.38
N PRO A 54 -11.58 6.21 -7.97
CA PRO A 54 -11.63 4.75 -8.02
C PRO A 54 -11.43 4.28 -9.46
N LEU A 55 -10.38 3.50 -9.70
CA LEU A 55 -10.08 2.89 -10.99
C LEU A 55 -10.66 1.48 -11.08
N SER A 56 -10.95 0.86 -9.93
CA SER A 56 -11.61 -0.44 -9.86
C SER A 56 -12.39 -0.60 -8.55
N ARG A 57 -13.07 -1.73 -8.36
CA ARG A 57 -13.74 -2.07 -7.10
C ARG A 57 -12.82 -2.06 -5.86
N SER A 58 -11.50 -2.20 -6.06
CA SER A 58 -10.51 -2.31 -4.96
C SER A 58 -9.27 -1.43 -5.15
N LYS A 59 -9.34 -0.46 -6.07
CA LYS A 59 -8.30 0.53 -6.36
C LYS A 59 -8.95 1.89 -6.55
#